data_AF-A0A3C2E493-F1
#
_entry.id   AF-A0A3C2E493-F1
#
_cell.length_a   1.000
_cell.length_b   1.000
_cell.length_c   1.000
_cell.angle_alpha   90.00
_cell.angle_beta   90.00
_cell.angle_gamma   90.00
#
_symmetry.space_group_name_H-M   'P 1'
#
loop_
_entity.id
_entity.type
_entity.pdbx_description
1 polymer ?
#
loop_
_entity_poly.entity_id
_entity_poly.type
_entity_poly.pdbx_seq_one_letter_code
_entity_poly.pdbx_strand_id
1 'polypeptide(L)'
;ESIDEMKHADALIERILFLEGLPNVQDLGRIYIGETVKECLECDLRAERNAHPVYIAAIEYCESVKDYVSRQLLDEILKSEEDHIDFLETQLGLIEKLGEQRYMQAQMYAGDD
;
A
#
# COMPACT_ATOMS: atom_id res chain seq x y z
N GLU A 1 -0.82 3.57 6.79
CA GLU A 1 -1.24 3.53 5.38
C GLU A 1 -1.27 4.92 4.74
N SER A 2 -2.35 5.71 4.67
CA SER A 2 -2.35 6.92 3.81
C SER A 2 -1.16 7.90 3.98
N ILE A 3 -0.74 8.21 5.22
CA ILE A 3 0.44 9.06 5.47
C ILE A 3 1.75 8.32 5.14
N ASP A 4 1.78 7.01 5.30
CA ASP A 4 2.94 6.19 4.96
C ASP A 4 3.10 6.09 3.44
N GLU A 5 2.00 5.95 2.69
CA GLU A 5 2.00 6.03 1.21
C GLU A 5 2.46 7.39 0.69
N MET A 6 2.14 8.48 1.40
CA MET A 6 2.69 9.80 1.05
C MET A 6 4.21 9.85 1.18
N LYS A 7 4.79 9.13 2.16
CA LYS A 7 6.25 9.03 2.31
C LYS A 7 6.87 8.13 1.24
N HIS A 8 6.19 7.05 0.84
CA HIS A 8 6.62 6.22 -0.29
C HIS A 8 6.67 7.06 -1.58
N ALA A 9 5.61 7.81 -1.85
CA ALA A 9 5.53 8.71 -3.00
C ALA A 9 6.66 9.77 -3.00
N ASP A 10 6.93 10.37 -1.84
CA ASP A 10 8.01 11.36 -1.68
C ASP A 10 9.38 10.74 -1.98
N ALA A 11 9.70 9.59 -1.39
CA ALA A 11 10.96 8.89 -1.62
C ALA A 11 11.17 8.48 -3.09
N LEU A 12 10.10 8.05 -3.77
CA LEU A 12 10.14 7.74 -5.20
C LEU A 12 10.38 8.99 -6.05
N ILE A 13 9.72 10.11 -5.74
CA ILE A 13 9.92 11.40 -6.42
C ILE A 13 11.36 11.87 -6.26
N GLU A 14 11.90 11.85 -5.04
CA GLU A 14 13.29 12.22 -4.75
C GLU A 14 14.26 11.34 -5.55
N ARG A 15 14.02 10.03 -5.60
CA ARG A 15 14.87 9.10 -6.34
C ARG A 15 14.84 9.34 -7.85
N ILE A 16 13.67 9.62 -8.42
CA ILE A 16 13.52 9.93 -9.85
C ILE A 16 14.28 11.22 -10.19
N LEU A 17 14.13 12.27 -9.38
CA LEU A 17 14.83 13.55 -9.58
C LEU A 17 16.35 13.40 -9.43
N PHE A 18 16.82 12.59 -8.48
CA PHE A 18 18.24 12.28 -8.31
C PHE A 18 18.85 11.59 -9.54
N LEU A 19 18.07 10.76 -10.23
CA LEU A 19 18.45 10.10 -11.49
C LEU A 19 18.21 10.98 -12.73
N GLU A 20 18.01 12.29 -12.55
CA GLU A 20 17.74 13.28 -13.60
C GLU A 20 16.46 13.00 -14.42
N GLY A 21 15.52 12.25 -13.83
CA GLY A 21 14.22 11.96 -14.40
C GLY A 21 13.16 13.04 -14.12
N LEU A 22 12.00 12.91 -14.76
CA LEU A 22 10.84 13.76 -14.54
C LEU A 22 9.71 12.94 -13.88
N PRO A 23 9.46 13.08 -12.57
CA PRO A 23 8.39 12.35 -11.89
C PRO A 23 7.02 12.79 -12.42
N ASN A 24 6.14 11.81 -12.66
CA ASN A 24 4.77 12.08 -13.12
C ASN A 24 3.80 11.94 -11.95
N VAL A 25 3.17 13.06 -11.57
CA VAL A 25 2.13 13.14 -10.54
C VAL A 25 0.77 13.56 -11.10
N GLN A 26 0.61 13.55 -12.43
CA GLN A 26 -0.61 13.97 -13.12
C GLN A 26 -1.56 12.80 -13.35
N ASP A 27 -1.01 11.60 -13.59
CA ASP A 27 -1.76 10.40 -13.92
C ASP A 27 -2.06 9.59 -12.66
N LEU A 28 -3.31 9.62 -12.21
CA LEU A 28 -3.80 8.77 -11.14
C LEU A 28 -4.44 7.52 -11.74
N GLY A 29 -4.02 6.34 -11.24
CA GLY A 29 -4.62 5.06 -11.60
C GLY A 29 -6.09 4.95 -11.20
N ARG A 30 -6.69 3.79 -11.44
CA ARG A 30 -8.08 3.55 -11.05
C ARG A 30 -8.20 3.58 -9.52
N ILE A 31 -9.05 4.46 -9.00
CA ILE A 31 -9.45 4.47 -7.59
C ILE A 31 -10.54 3.43 -7.37
N TYR A 32 -10.38 2.62 -6.33
CA TYR A 32 -11.40 1.71 -5.84
C TYR A 32 -12.05 2.33 -4.60
N ILE A 33 -13.38 2.46 -4.59
CA ILE A 33 -14.12 3.06 -3.49
C ILE A 33 -15.21 2.08 -3.07
N GLY A 34 -15.14 1.60 -1.83
CA GLY A 34 -16.17 0.77 -1.21
C GLY A 34 -17.28 1.61 -0.58
N GLU A 35 -18.48 1.04 -0.49
CA GLU A 35 -19.64 1.67 0.17
C GLU A 35 -19.90 1.07 1.57
N THR A 36 -19.23 -0.04 1.89
CA THR A 36 -19.23 -0.69 3.21
C THR A 36 -17.81 -0.81 3.77
N VAL A 37 -17.67 -1.07 5.08
CA VAL A 37 -16.33 -1.23 5.70
C VAL A 37 -15.62 -2.43 5.09
N LYS A 38 -16.34 -3.52 4.85
CA LYS A 38 -15.80 -4.70 4.16
C LYS A 38 -15.33 -4.35 2.74
N GLU A 39 -16.15 -3.66 1.97
CA GLU A 39 -15.78 -3.27 0.59
C GLU A 39 -14.57 -2.34 0.55
N CYS A 40 -14.42 -1.40 1.50
CA CYS A 40 -13.24 -0.55 1.60
C CYS A 40 -11.98 -1.40 1.82
N LEU A 41 -11.99 -2.31 2.79
CA LEU A 41 -10.84 -3.21 3.07
C LEU A 41 -10.52 -4.12 1.87
N GLU A 42 -11.54 -4.61 1.15
CA GLU A 42 -11.33 -5.39 -0.07
C GLU A 42 -10.76 -4.55 -1.23
N CYS A 43 -11.16 -3.28 -1.32
CA CYS A 43 -10.62 -2.32 -2.30
C CYS A 43 -9.15 -2.02 -2.03
N ASP A 44 -8.79 -1.77 -0.77
CA ASP A 44 -7.42 -1.49 -0.35
C ASP A 44 -6.54 -2.73 -0.59
N LEU A 45 -6.98 -3.92 -0.16
CA LEU A 45 -6.25 -5.17 -0.39
C LEU A 45 -6.05 -5.45 -1.89
N ARG A 46 -7.03 -5.09 -2.71
CA ARG A 46 -6.90 -5.20 -4.17
C ARG A 46 -5.85 -4.23 -4.70
N ALA A 47 -5.80 -2.99 -4.21
CA ALA A 47 -4.77 -2.02 -4.62
C ALA A 47 -3.38 -2.55 -4.26
N GLU A 48 -3.18 -3.01 -3.02
CA GLU A 48 -1.91 -3.56 -2.55
C GLU A 48 -1.44 -4.77 -3.36
N ARG A 49 -2.34 -5.73 -3.61
CA ARG A 49 -2.03 -6.90 -4.44
C ARG A 49 -1.72 -6.56 -5.91
N ASN A 50 -2.18 -5.42 -6.42
CA ASN A 50 -1.79 -4.95 -7.74
C ASN A 50 -0.43 -4.26 -7.73
N ALA A 51 -0.06 -3.59 -6.64
CA ALA A 51 1.22 -2.90 -6.48
C ALA A 51 2.37 -3.89 -6.22
N HIS A 52 2.14 -4.92 -5.39
CA HIS A 52 3.13 -5.94 -5.01
C HIS A 52 3.95 -6.53 -6.19
N PRO A 53 3.33 -7.06 -7.27
CA PRO A 53 4.10 -7.59 -8.40
C PRO A 53 4.87 -6.51 -9.18
N VAL A 54 4.42 -5.25 -9.13
CA VAL A 54 5.12 -4.12 -9.78
C VAL A 54 6.44 -3.85 -9.06
N TYR A 55 6.43 -3.84 -7.73
CA TYR A 55 7.65 -3.65 -6.93
C TYR A 55 8.63 -4.81 -7.12
N ILE A 56 8.17 -6.06 -7.11
CA ILE A 56 9.04 -7.23 -7.37
C ILE A 56 9.74 -7.10 -8.73
N ALA A 57 8.98 -6.82 -9.78
CA ALA A 57 9.55 -6.66 -11.12
C ALA A 57 10.53 -5.49 -11.20
N ALA A 58 10.25 -4.38 -10.51
CA ALA A 58 11.14 -3.23 -10.46
C ALA A 58 12.44 -3.52 -9.70
N ILE A 59 12.38 -4.27 -8.60
CA ILE A 59 13.54 -4.74 -7.83
C ILE A 59 14.43 -5.63 -8.71
N GLU A 60 13.84 -6.63 -9.40
CA GLU A 60 14.56 -7.51 -10.31
C GLU A 60 15.27 -6.71 -11.42
N TYR A 61 14.59 -5.71 -11.98
CA TYR A 61 15.17 -4.84 -12.99
C TYR A 61 16.33 -4.02 -12.44
N CYS A 62 16.18 -3.38 -11.28
CA CYS A 62 17.23 -2.59 -10.64
C CYS A 62 18.48 -3.45 -10.36
N GLU A 63 18.28 -4.68 -9.89
CA GLU A 63 19.38 -5.64 -9.69
C GLU A 63 20.10 -5.96 -11.02
N SER A 64 19.35 -6.19 -12.10
CA SER A 64 19.93 -6.52 -13.42
C SER A 64 20.83 -5.43 -14.00
N VAL A 65 20.54 -4.17 -13.70
CA VAL A 65 21.32 -3.00 -14.13
C VAL A 65 22.28 -2.49 -13.05
N LYS A 66 22.37 -3.18 -11.91
CA LYS A 66 23.22 -2.85 -10.76
C LYS A 66 22.90 -1.51 -10.10
N ASP A 67 21.64 -1.09 -10.16
CA ASP A 67 21.16 0.06 -9.39
C ASP A 67 20.73 -0.40 -7.98
N TYR A 68 21.73 -0.62 -7.13
CA TYR A 68 21.51 -1.18 -5.79
C TYR A 68 20.77 -0.22 -4.85
N VAL A 69 20.86 1.09 -5.07
CA VAL A 69 20.21 2.08 -4.21
C VAL A 69 18.71 2.16 -4.54
N SER A 70 18.33 2.17 -5.83
CA SER A 70 16.92 2.05 -6.21
C SER A 70 16.34 0.70 -5.81
N ARG A 71 17.12 -0.39 -5.98
CA ARG A 71 16.72 -1.72 -5.53
C ARG A 71 16.37 -1.72 -4.04
N GLN A 72 17.23 -1.14 -3.20
CA GLN A 72 17.00 -1.07 -1.76
C GLN A 72 15.76 -0.23 -1.41
N LEU A 73 15.57 0.93 -2.04
CA LEU A 73 14.37 1.75 -1.81
C LEU A 73 13.09 0.96 -2.11
N LEU A 74 13.06 0.26 -3.24
CA LEU A 74 11.89 -0.55 -3.63
C LEU A 74 11.67 -1.75 -2.71
N ASP A 75 12.74 -2.37 -2.21
CA ASP A 75 12.70 -3.47 -1.24
C ASP A 75 12.12 -3.01 0.11
N GLU A 76 12.45 -1.80 0.54
CA GLU A 76 11.88 -1.17 1.75
C GLU A 76 10.38 -0.88 1.59
N ILE A 77 9.97 -0.36 0.43
CA ILE A 77 8.55 -0.12 0.12
C ILE A 77 7.79 -1.45 0.05
N LEU A 78 8.31 -2.44 -0.69
CA LEU A 78 7.70 -3.77 -0.84
C LEU A 78 7.42 -4.40 0.53
N LYS A 79 8.35 -4.30 1.47
CA LYS A 79 8.15 -4.79 2.83
C LYS A 79 6.99 -4.09 3.55
N SER A 80 6.85 -2.77 3.38
CA SER A 80 5.72 -2.03 3.94
C SER A 80 4.39 -2.51 3.33
N GLU A 81 4.35 -2.77 2.02
CA GLU A 81 3.12 -3.27 1.38
C GLU A 81 2.77 -4.68 1.85
N GLU A 82 3.75 -5.54 2.12
CA GLU A 82 3.50 -6.87 2.70
C GLU A 82 2.90 -6.77 4.12
N ASP A 83 3.36 -5.81 4.93
CA ASP A 83 2.77 -5.53 6.24
C ASP A 83 1.32 -4.98 6.10
N HIS A 84 1.05 -4.15 5.08
CA HIS A 84 -0.32 -3.67 4.77
C HIS A 84 -1.24 -4.82 4.31
N ILE A 85 -0.75 -5.71 3.43
CA ILE A 85 -1.48 -6.90 2.98
C ILE A 85 -1.85 -7.80 4.16
N ASP A 86 -0.90 -8.11 5.06
CA ASP A 86 -1.15 -8.95 6.23
C ASP A 86 -2.19 -8.33 7.16
N PHE A 87 -2.11 -7.02 7.39
CA PHE A 87 -3.11 -6.28 8.15
C PHE A 87 -4.51 -6.43 7.52
N LEU A 88 -4.65 -6.12 6.23
CA LEU A 88 -5.94 -6.14 5.53
C LEU A 88 -6.54 -7.56 5.49
N GLU A 89 -5.72 -8.58 5.24
CA GLU A 89 -6.15 -9.98 5.29
C GLU A 89 -6.61 -10.39 6.70
N THR A 90 -5.91 -9.92 7.74
CA THR A 90 -6.30 -10.13 9.14
C THR A 90 -7.66 -9.48 9.43
N GLN A 91 -7.86 -8.23 9.01
CA GLN A 91 -9.13 -7.52 9.23
C GLN A 91 -10.31 -8.21 8.51
N LEU A 92 -10.10 -8.62 7.26
CA LEU A 92 -11.11 -9.35 6.50
C LEU A 92 -11.42 -10.72 7.12
N GLY A 93 -10.40 -11.43 7.62
CA GLY A 93 -10.57 -12.68 8.35
C GLY A 93 -11.34 -12.51 9.67
N LEU A 94 -11.20 -11.37 10.35
CA LEU A 94 -12.01 -11.03 11.52
C LEU A 94 -13.47 -10.76 11.13
N ILE A 95 -13.71 -10.03 10.04
CA ILE A 95 -15.07 -9.80 9.52
C ILE A 95 -15.74 -11.14 9.16
N GLU A 96 -15.03 -12.06 8.53
CA GLU A 96 -15.56 -13.39 8.18
C GLU A 96 -15.98 -14.19 9.43
N LYS A 97 -15.18 -14.14 10.50
CA LYS A 97 -15.44 -14.90 11.74
C LYS A 97 -16.50 -14.28 12.63
N LEU A 98 -16.57 -12.95 12.69
CA LEU A 98 -17.38 -12.22 13.66
C LEU A 98 -18.66 -11.61 13.06
N GLY A 99 -18.66 -11.39 11.74
CA GLY A 99 -19.63 -10.54 11.06
C GLY A 99 -19.24 -9.06 11.12
N GLU A 100 -19.56 -8.32 10.06
CA GLU A 100 -19.16 -6.94 9.86
C GLU A 100 -19.65 -6.00 10.98
N GLN A 101 -20.87 -6.18 11.46
CA GLN A 101 -21.41 -5.31 12.53
C GLN A 101 -20.63 -5.43 13.84
N ARG A 102 -20.19 -6.65 14.20
CA ARG A 102 -19.40 -6.88 15.43
C ARG A 102 -17.97 -6.38 15.28
N TYR A 103 -17.39 -6.57 14.09
CA TYR A 103 -16.12 -5.97 13.76
C TYR A 103 -16.17 -4.45 13.92
N MET A 104 -17.14 -3.78 13.30
CA MET A 104 -17.34 -2.34 13.41
C MET A 104 -17.52 -1.88 14.86
N GLN A 105 -18.32 -2.61 15.65
CA GLN A 105 -18.50 -2.31 17.07
C GLN A 105 -17.17 -2.35 17.84
N ALA A 106 -16.29 -3.31 17.54
CA ALA A 106 -14.97 -3.41 18.18
C ALA A 106 -14.00 -2.29 17.76
N GLN A 107 -14.23 -1.65 16.60
CA GLN A 107 -13.44 -0.51 16.11
C GLN A 107 -13.95 0.85 16.64
N MET A 108 -15.08 0.88 17.35
CA MET A 108 -15.55 2.11 17.98
C MET A 108 -14.65 2.44 19.18
N TYR A 109 -14.11 3.66 19.20
CA TYR A 109 -13.58 4.22 20.43
C TYR A 109 -14.74 4.67 21.32
N ALA A 110 -14.68 4.37 22.62
CA ALA A 110 -15.43 5.13 23.60
C ALA A 110 -14.85 6.54 23.57
N GLY A 111 -15.63 7.52 23.10
CA GLY A 111 -15.16 8.89 22.93
C GLY A 111 -14.56 9.46 24.22
N ASP A 112 -13.62 10.40 24.05
CA ASP A 112 -13.09 11.19 25.14
C ASP A 112 -14.23 12.01 25.79
N ASP A 113 -14.45 11.80 27.09
CA ASP A 113 -15.00 12.83 27.99
C ASP A 113 -13.90 13.84 28.33
#